data_AF-A0A7V5PED8-F1
#
_entry.id   AF-A0A7V5PED8-F1
#
_cell.length_a   1.000
_cell.length_b   1.000
_cell.length_c   1.000
_cell.angle_alpha   90.00
_cell.angle_beta   90.00
_cell.angle_gamma   90.00
#
_symmetry.space_group_name_H-M   'P 1'
#
loop_
_entity.id
_entity.type
_entity.pdbx_description
1 polymer ?
#
loop_
_entity_poly.entity_id
_entity_poly.type
_entity_poly.pdbx_seq_one_letter_code
_entity_poly.pdbx_strand_id
1 'polypeptide(L)' 'MEYHTYGGMIIAELICPAHCIRDTQDILDLMATVSYCRDAAGIMIKGPHLPEDFFDLHTGLAGELL' A
#
# COMPACT_ATOMS: atom_id res chain seq x y z
N MET A 1 0.23 -8.23 8.16
CA MET A 1 -0.19 -6.81 8.13
C MET A 1 -0.62 -6.47 9.54
N GLU A 2 -0.24 -5.29 10.05
CA GLU A 2 -0.84 -4.74 11.27
C GLU A 2 -1.77 -3.59 10.91
N TYR A 3 -2.64 -3.18 11.83
CA TYR A 3 -3.57 -2.08 11.62
C TYR A 3 -3.37 -1.06 12.73
N HIS A 4 -3.15 0.19 12.35
CA HIS A 4 -2.93 1.31 13.26
C HIS A 4 -4.08 2.30 13.11
N THR A 5 -4.62 2.78 14.23
CA THR A 5 -5.67 3.81 14.19
C THR A 5 -5.06 5.17 14.48
N TYR A 6 -5.12 6.07 13.51
CA TYR A 6 -4.65 7.46 13.62
C TYR A 6 -5.82 8.42 13.42
N GLY A 7 -6.13 9.24 14.42
CA GLY A 7 -7.16 10.29 14.29
C GLY A 7 -8.57 9.80 13.96
N GLY A 8 -8.89 8.53 14.25
CA GLY A 8 -10.17 7.89 13.89
C GLY A 8 -10.16 7.17 12.53
N MET A 9 -9.04 7.19 11.81
CA MET A 9 -8.85 6.45 10.56
C MET A 9 -7.98 5.22 10.80
N ILE A 10 -8.37 4.08 10.21
CA ILE A 10 -7.59 2.85 10.30
C ILE A 10 -6.61 2.83 9.12
N ILE A 11 -5.33 2.61 9.39
CA ILE A 11 -4.25 2.51 8.42
C ILE A 11 -3.66 1.10 8.52
N ALA A 12 -3.60 0.38 7.41
CA ALA A 12 -2.99 -0.95 7.37
C ALA A 12 -1.47 -0.84 7.10
N GLU A 13 -0.63 -1.38 7.97
CA GLU A 13 0.82 -1.46 7.77
C GLU A 13 1.23 -2.82 7.19
N LEU A 14 1.96 -2.81 6.07
CA LEU A 14 2.51 -4.00 5.43
C LEU A 14 3.91 -4.32 6.01
N ILE A 15 3.97 -5.31 6.89
CA ILE A 15 5.20 -5.68 7.62
C ILE A 15 5.86 -6.95 7.06
N CYS A 16 5.19 -7.67 6.16
CA CYS A 16 5.69 -8.97 5.71
C CYS A 16 6.57 -8.82 4.46
N PRO A 17 7.81 -9.33 4.48
CA PRO A 17 8.69 -9.34 3.30
C PRO A 17 8.27 -10.37 2.23
N ALA A 18 7.24 -11.19 2.49
CA ALA A 18 6.81 -12.24 1.57
C ALA A 18 5.96 -11.72 0.39
N HIS A 19 5.33 -10.54 0.54
CA HIS A 19 4.62 -9.86 -0.54
C HIS A 19 5.45 -8.64 -0.95
N CYS A 20 6.46 -8.86 -1.80
CA CYS A 20 7.02 -7.76 -2.57
C CYS A 20 5.93 -7.29 -3.53
N ILE A 21 5.47 -6.06 -3.36
CA ILE A 21 4.60 -5.41 -4.33
C ILE A 21 5.37 -5.31 -5.64
N ARG A 22 4.82 -5.81 -6.74
CA ARG A 22 5.53 -5.85 -8.03
C ARG A 22 4.99 -4.84 -9.02
N ASP A 23 3.69 -4.57 -8.94
CA ASP A 23 2.97 -3.70 -9.86
C ASP A 23 1.85 -2.93 -9.12
N THR A 24 1.32 -1.88 -9.76
CA THR A 24 0.15 -1.13 -9.27
C THR A 24 -1.05 -2.02 -8.96
N GLN A 25 -1.27 -3.10 -9.71
CA GLN A 25 -2.37 -4.03 -9.44
C GLN A 25 -2.28 -4.67 -8.05
N ASP A 26 -1.07 -5.02 -7.58
CA ASP A 26 -0.88 -5.53 -6.21
C ASP A 26 -1.28 -4.49 -5.16
N ILE A 27 -1.01 -3.20 -5.42
CA ILE A 27 -1.36 -2.11 -4.50
C ILE A 27 -2.88 -1.89 -4.49
N LEU A 28 -3.51 -1.90 -5.65
CA LEU A 28 -4.97 -1.77 -5.78
C LEU A 28 -5.70 -2.92 -5.08
N ASP A 29 -5.25 -4.17 -5.29
CA ASP A 29 -5.80 -5.34 -4.61
C ASP A 29 -5.60 -5.25 -3.09
N LEU A 30 -4.43 -4.80 -2.66
CA LEU A 30 -4.13 -4.58 -1.25
C LEU A 30 -5.05 -3.50 -0.66
N MET A 31 -5.26 -2.38 -1.36
CA MET A 31 -6.17 -1.29 -0.95
C MET A 31 -7.61 -1.78 -0.83
N ALA A 32 -8.10 -2.54 -1.82
CA ALA A 32 -9.42 -3.15 -1.77
C ALA A 32 -9.55 -4.13 -0.59
N THR A 33 -8.52 -4.96 -0.38
CA THR A 33 -8.49 -5.93 0.72
C THR A 33 -8.54 -5.25 2.07
N VAL A 34 -7.69 -4.25 2.34
CA VAL A 34 -7.66 -3.59 3.66
C VAL A 34 -8.91 -2.76 3.93
N SER A 35 -9.49 -2.15 2.88
CA SER A 35 -10.75 -1.42 2.96
C SER A 35 -11.88 -2.40 3.30
N TYR A 36 -11.96 -3.53 2.61
CA TYR A 36 -12.97 -4.55 2.89
C TYR A 36 -12.81 -5.21 4.27
N CYS A 37 -11.57 -5.50 4.69
CA CYS A 37 -11.34 -6.27 5.91
C CYS A 37 -11.55 -5.46 7.19
N ARG A 38 -11.21 -4.16 7.18
CA ARG A 38 -11.12 -3.34 8.39
C ARG A 38 -11.58 -1.89 8.20
N ASP A 39 -12.21 -1.54 7.06
CA ASP A 39 -12.55 -0.16 6.71
C ASP A 39 -11.31 0.76 6.78
N ALA A 40 -10.15 0.22 6.38
CA ALA A 40 -8.92 0.98 6.41
C ALA A 40 -8.96 2.08 5.35
N ALA A 41 -8.67 3.31 5.77
CA ALA A 41 -8.62 4.51 4.93
C ALA A 41 -7.35 4.56 4.07
N GLY A 42 -6.35 3.72 4.35
CA GLY A 42 -5.12 3.67 3.58
C GLY A 42 -4.15 2.59 4.05
N ILE A 43 -3.02 2.51 3.35
CA ILE A 43 -1.96 1.53 3.60
C ILE A 43 -0.63 2.25 3.79
N MET A 44 0.13 1.81 4.78
CA MET A 44 1.52 2.19 4.99
C MET A 44 2.43 1.05 4.54
N ILE A 45 3.24 1.33 3.52
CA ILE A 45 4.23 0.40 2.97
C ILE A 45 5.61 1.01 3.21
N LYS A 46 6.54 0.22 3.76
CA LYS A 46 7.92 0.67 3.96
C LYS A 46 8.65 0.65 2.62
N GLY A 47 9.45 1.68 2.34
CA GLY A 47 10.28 1.81 1.14
C GLY A 47 11.01 0.53 0.68
N PRO A 48 11.66 -0.28 1.55
CA PRO A 48 12.31 -1.53 1.12
C PRO A 48 11.34 -2.61 0.59
N HIS A 49 10.02 -2.44 0.76
CA HIS A 49 9.00 -3.36 0.25
C HIS A 49 8.37 -2.86 -1.05
N LEU A 50 8.73 -1.67 -1.51
CA LEU A 50 8.31 -1.10 -2.78
C LEU A 50 9.42 -1.30 -3.82
N PRO A 51 9.06 -1.62 -5.07
CA PRO A 51 10.03 -1.68 -6.16
C PRO A 51 10.55 -0.27 -6.45
N GLU A 52 11.80 -0.17 -6.90
CA GLU A 52 12.49 1.11 -7.17
C GLU A 52 11.72 1.94 -8.22
N ASP A 53 11.15 1.27 -9.21
CA ASP A 53 10.24 1.81 -10.23
C ASP A 53 8.95 2.44 -9.67
N PHE A 54 8.52 2.09 -8.45
CA PHE A 54 7.33 2.68 -7.85
C PHE A 54 7.49 4.18 -7.58
N PHE A 55 8.69 4.61 -7.20
CA PHE A 55 8.98 6.03 -6.95
C PHE A 55 9.30 6.80 -8.24
N ASP A 56 9.44 6.09 -9.36
CA ASP A 56 9.70 6.70 -10.65
C ASP A 56 8.39 7.25 -11.24
N LEU A 57 8.13 8.52 -10.95
CA LEU A 57 6.97 9.28 -11.45
C LEU A 57 6.92 9.39 -12.99
N HIS A 58 8.01 9.04 -13.68
CA HIS A 58 8.08 9.04 -15.14
C HIS A 58 7.54 7.73 -15.73
N THR A 59 7.46 6.64 -14.95
CA THR A 59 6.79 5.38 -15.35
C THR A 59 5.26 5.44 -15.31
N GLY A 60 4.69 6.46 -14.66
CA GLY A 60 3.24 6.60 -14.47
C GLY A 60 2.67 5.90 -13.23
N LEU A 61 3.42 5.00 -12.58
CA LEU A 61 2.97 4.21 -11.43
C LEU A 61 2.61 5.07 -10.21
N ALA A 62 3.49 6.02 -9.85
CA ALA A 62 3.23 6.97 -8.76
C ALA A 62 2.14 8.01 -9.13
N GLY A 63 1.97 8.30 -10.42
CA GLY A 63 1.02 9.30 -10.89
C GLY A 63 -0.43 8.82 -10.89
N GLU A 64 -0.67 7.51 -11.04
CA GLU A 64 -2.02 6.92 -11.02
C GLU A 64 -2.56 6.67 -9.60
N LEU A 65 -1.70 6.71 -8.58
CA LEU A 65 -2.05 6.37 -7.20
C LEU A 65 -2.12 7.57 -6.24
N LEU A 66 -1.83 8.79 -6.71
CA LEU A 66 -1.73 10.01 -5.89
C LEU A 66 -3.02 10.85 -5.88
#